data_AF-A0A7X5VPZ3-F1
#
_entry.id   AF-A0A7X5VPZ3-F1
#
_cell.length_a   1.000
_cell.length_b   1.000
_cell.length_c   1.000
_cell.angle_alpha   90.00
_cell.angle_beta   90.00
_cell.angle_gamma   90.00
#
_symmetry.space_group_name_H-M   'P 1'
#
loop_
_entity.id
_entity.type
_entity.pdbx_description
1 polymer ?
#
loop_
_entity_poly.entity_id
_entity_poly.type
_entity_poly.pdbx_seq_one_letter_code
_entity_poly.pdbx_strand_id
1 'polypeptide(L)'
;DRIAMLDNFCWPDPVRSPGTPDGEYKLAQLVRACRGLYDAVVAYGTPLISGKDSMKNDSTLGGVKISVPPTLLVSAIGQIDDVRNSRTLELKSEGDLVYLIG
;
A
#
# COMPACT_ATOMS: atom_id res chain seq x y z
N ASP A 1 16.80 -8.58 10.31
CA ASP A 1 17.05 -7.37 9.49
C ASP A 1 16.28 -6.17 10.01
N ARG A 2 16.87 -4.98 9.93
CA ARG A 2 16.27 -3.74 10.44
C ARG A 2 15.47 -3.06 9.35
N ILE A 3 14.32 -3.62 9.00
CA ILE A 3 13.36 -3.01 8.07
C ILE A 3 12.21 -2.43 8.89
N ALA A 4 11.82 -1.20 8.59
CA ALA A 4 10.63 -0.57 9.11
C ALA A 4 9.76 -0.08 7.95
N MET A 5 8.45 -0.05 8.15
CA MET A 5 7.49 0.34 7.13
C MET A 5 6.65 1.55 7.57
N LEU A 6 6.06 2.21 6.58
CA LEU A 6 5.09 3.28 6.75
C LEU A 6 3.89 3.01 5.86
N ASP A 7 2.70 3.14 6.40
CA ASP A 7 1.46 2.99 5.64
C ASP A 7 0.85 4.34 5.24
N ASN A 8 0.25 4.40 4.06
CA ASN A 8 -0.48 5.56 3.60
C ASN A 8 -1.75 5.14 2.87
N PHE A 9 -2.88 5.44 3.47
CA PHE A 9 -4.19 5.09 2.94
C PHE A 9 -4.77 6.25 2.12
N CYS A 10 -5.02 5.99 0.83
CA CYS A 10 -5.80 6.86 -0.03
C CYS A 10 -7.15 6.20 -0.29
N TRP A 11 -8.20 6.71 0.34
CA TRP A 11 -9.51 6.04 0.34
C TRP A 11 -10.65 6.95 -0.09
N PRO A 12 -11.62 6.44 -0.87
CA PRO A 12 -12.88 7.16 -1.07
C PRO A 12 -13.67 7.23 0.24
N ASP A 13 -14.65 8.13 0.33
CA ASP A 13 -15.45 8.37 1.53
C ASP A 13 -16.04 7.04 2.08
N PRO A 14 -15.60 6.59 3.27
CA PRO A 14 -16.05 5.33 3.84
C PRO A 14 -17.30 5.50 4.71
N VAL A 15 -17.86 6.72 4.81
CA VAL A 15 -19.02 7.00 5.66
C VAL A 15 -20.29 6.94 4.83
N ARG A 16 -21.23 6.09 5.25
CA ARG A 16 -22.54 6.02 4.60
C ARG A 16 -23.30 7.34 4.78
N SER A 17 -23.76 7.90 3.67
CA SER A 17 -24.56 9.12 3.63
C SER A 17 -25.44 9.14 2.38
N PRO A 18 -26.39 10.08 2.24
CA PRO A 18 -27.15 10.24 0.99
C PRO A 18 -26.25 10.45 -0.24
N GLY A 19 -25.10 11.11 -0.09
CA GLY A 19 -24.10 11.32 -1.15
C GLY A 19 -23.08 10.18 -1.29
N THR A 20 -23.10 9.20 -0.38
CA THR A 20 -22.20 8.05 -0.35
C THR A 20 -22.98 6.80 0.12
N PRO A 21 -23.96 6.32 -0.67
CA PRO A 21 -24.81 5.21 -0.24
C PRO A 21 -24.03 3.90 -0.05
N ASP A 22 -22.89 3.76 -0.73
CA ASP A 22 -21.98 2.61 -0.69
C ASP A 22 -20.86 2.75 0.37
N GLY A 23 -20.94 3.74 1.27
CA GLY A 23 -19.89 4.02 2.26
C GLY A 23 -19.55 2.82 3.14
N GLU A 24 -20.54 2.04 3.58
CA GLU A 24 -20.33 0.81 4.37
C GLU A 24 -19.47 -0.23 3.63
N TYR A 25 -19.65 -0.36 2.30
CA TYR A 25 -18.85 -1.27 1.50
C TYR A 25 -17.40 -0.79 1.40
N LYS A 26 -17.19 0.52 1.17
CA LYS A 26 -15.86 1.14 1.17
C LYS A 26 -15.16 1.01 2.52
N LEU A 27 -15.89 1.15 3.62
CA LEU A 27 -15.38 0.91 4.97
C LEU A 27 -14.97 -0.56 5.18
N ALA A 28 -15.78 -1.51 4.71
CA ALA A 28 -15.45 -2.93 4.81
C ALA A 28 -14.16 -3.27 4.05
N GLN A 29 -13.92 -2.65 2.89
CA GLN A 29 -12.66 -2.77 2.18
C GLN A 29 -11.48 -2.21 2.99
N LEU A 30 -11.65 -1.07 3.66
CA LEU A 30 -10.59 -0.46 4.49
C LEU A 30 -10.19 -1.39 5.63
N VAL A 31 -11.18 -1.94 6.34
CA VAL A 31 -10.95 -2.90 7.42
C VAL A 31 -10.20 -4.14 6.91
N ARG A 32 -10.55 -4.66 5.72
CA ARG A 32 -9.85 -5.80 5.12
C ARG A 32 -8.42 -5.46 4.73
N ALA A 33 -8.17 -4.26 4.21
CA ALA A 33 -6.82 -3.79 3.90
C ALA A 33 -5.95 -3.70 5.17
N CYS A 34 -6.48 -3.16 6.28
CA CYS A 34 -5.76 -3.12 7.56
C CYS A 34 -5.43 -4.52 8.08
N ARG A 35 -6.33 -5.50 7.93
CA ARG A 35 -6.09 -6.90 8.32
C ARG A 35 -4.99 -7.54 7.46
N GLY A 36 -5.05 -7.39 6.15
CA GLY A 36 -4.00 -7.91 5.26
C GLY A 36 -2.64 -7.26 5.51
N LEU A 37 -2.62 -5.95 5.81
CA LEU A 37 -1.40 -5.25 6.20
C LEU A 37 -0.83 -5.78 7.53
N TYR A 38 -1.69 -6.04 8.53
CA TYR A 38 -1.27 -6.66 9.79
C TYR A 38 -0.64 -8.04 9.55
N ASP A 39 -1.30 -8.90 8.77
CA ASP A 39 -0.80 -10.24 8.47
C ASP A 39 0.58 -10.18 7.79
N ALA A 40 0.77 -9.26 6.84
CA ALA A 40 2.05 -9.03 6.17
C ALA A 40 3.13 -8.53 7.15
N VAL A 41 2.83 -7.49 7.94
CA VAL A 41 3.75 -6.93 8.94
C VAL A 41 4.25 -7.99 9.92
N VAL A 42 3.33 -8.84 10.41
CA VAL A 42 3.66 -9.93 11.34
C VAL A 42 4.49 -11.01 10.64
N ALA A 43 4.09 -11.43 9.43
CA ALA A 43 4.78 -12.49 8.69
C ALA A 43 6.22 -12.12 8.33
N TYR A 44 6.47 -10.86 7.95
CA TYR A 44 7.80 -10.38 7.56
C TYR A 44 8.61 -9.78 8.73
N GLY A 45 8.01 -9.64 9.92
CA GLY A 45 8.68 -9.04 11.08
C GLY A 45 9.08 -7.58 10.87
N THR A 46 8.29 -6.83 10.08
CA THR A 46 8.59 -5.46 9.64
C THR A 46 7.63 -4.45 10.27
N PRO A 47 7.98 -3.81 11.39
CA PRO A 47 7.03 -2.93 12.10
C PRO A 47 6.65 -1.69 11.30
N LEU A 48 5.39 -1.26 11.43
CA LEU A 48 4.92 0.05 11.00
C LEU A 48 5.32 1.10 12.05
N ILE A 49 6.13 2.08 11.66
CA ILE A 49 6.66 3.10 12.59
C ILE A 49 5.98 4.47 12.46
N SER A 50 5.21 4.66 11.39
CA SER A 50 4.46 5.87 11.09
C SER A 50 3.42 5.55 10.01
N GLY A 51 2.41 6.40 9.88
CA GLY A 51 1.41 6.27 8.84
C GLY A 51 0.63 7.55 8.59
N LYS A 52 -0.21 7.53 7.55
CA LYS A 52 -1.13 8.61 7.21
C LYS A 52 -2.38 8.07 6.54
N ASP A 53 -3.47 8.80 6.68
CA ASP A 53 -4.65 8.64 5.85
C ASP A 53 -5.02 9.93 5.11
N SER A 54 -5.55 9.75 3.90
CA SER A 54 -6.26 10.74 3.11
C SER A 54 -7.60 10.13 2.71
N MET A 55 -8.62 10.46 3.48
CA MET A 55 -9.99 9.98 3.28
C MET A 55 -10.81 10.98 2.46
N LYS A 56 -11.96 10.52 1.96
CA LYS A 56 -12.90 11.32 1.14
C LYS A 56 -12.29 11.77 -0.19
N ASN A 57 -11.47 10.90 -0.77
CA ASN A 57 -10.92 11.12 -2.11
C ASN A 57 -12.01 10.83 -3.16
N ASP A 58 -12.93 11.77 -3.28
CA ASP A 58 -14.03 11.76 -4.23
C ASP A 58 -14.13 13.13 -4.89
N SER A 59 -14.51 13.14 -6.17
CA SER A 59 -14.83 14.37 -6.91
C SER A 59 -16.26 14.29 -7.44
N THR A 60 -16.93 15.43 -7.57
CA THR A 60 -18.26 15.48 -8.20
C THR A 60 -18.16 16.25 -9.51
N LEU A 61 -18.50 15.59 -10.62
CA LEU A 61 -18.48 16.17 -11.95
C LEU A 61 -19.83 15.90 -12.63
N GLY A 62 -20.51 16.97 -13.06
CA GLY A 62 -21.83 16.84 -13.71
C GLY A 62 -22.91 16.20 -12.83
N GLY A 63 -22.82 16.35 -11.50
CA GLY A 63 -23.74 15.71 -10.55
C GLY A 63 -23.45 14.25 -10.25
N VAL A 64 -22.41 13.67 -10.86
CA VAL A 64 -21.96 12.30 -10.61
C VAL A 64 -20.76 12.32 -9.68
N LYS A 65 -20.82 11.52 -8.61
CA LYS A 65 -19.70 11.30 -7.69
C LYS A 65 -18.74 10.27 -8.28
N ILE A 66 -17.47 10.63 -8.38
CA ILE A 66 -16.36 9.82 -8.88
C ILE A 66 -15.41 9.56 -7.71
N SER A 67 -15.30 8.30 -7.31
CA SER A 67 -14.44 7.84 -6.21
C SER A 67 -13.08 7.35 -6.75
N VAL A 68 -11.99 7.62 -6.05
CA VAL A 68 -10.71 6.94 -6.35
C VAL A 68 -10.79 5.45 -6.01
N PRO A 69 -9.97 4.61 -6.64
CA PRO A 69 -9.76 3.25 -6.18
C PRO A 69 -9.24 3.22 -4.74
N PRO A 70 -9.79 2.38 -3.86
CA PRO A 70 -9.23 2.20 -2.53
C PRO A 70 -7.77 1.72 -2.61
N THR A 71 -6.85 2.51 -2.07
CA THR A 71 -5.41 2.31 -2.27
C THR A 71 -4.67 2.34 -0.94
N LEU A 72 -3.90 1.29 -0.67
CA LEU A 72 -2.88 1.26 0.37
C LEU A 72 -1.52 1.36 -0.30
N LEU A 73 -0.77 2.40 0.06
CA LEU A 73 0.64 2.55 -0.30
C LEU A 73 1.49 2.22 0.93
N VAL A 74 2.50 1.37 0.76
CA VAL A 74 3.47 1.07 1.81
C VAL A 74 4.86 1.49 1.34
N SER A 75 5.56 2.24 2.18
CA SER A 75 6.98 2.53 1.99
C SER A 75 7.80 1.76 3.01
N ALA A 76 8.93 1.21 2.60
CA ALA A 76 9.85 0.51 3.49
C ALA A 76 11.20 1.22 3.53
N ILE A 77 11.81 1.24 4.70
CA ILE A 77 13.18 1.69 4.92
C ILE A 77 13.95 0.55 5.58
N GLY A 78 15.19 0.35 5.16
CA GLY A 78 16.04 -0.71 5.67
C GLY A 78 17.49 -0.28 5.75
N GLN A 79 18.22 -0.83 6.72
CA GLN A 79 19.67 -0.65 6.79
C GLN A 79 20.37 -1.65 5.86
N ILE A 80 21.35 -1.16 5.09
CA ILE A 80 22.23 -1.96 4.25
C ILE A 80 23.65 -1.82 4.82
N ASP A 81 24.35 -2.93 5.04
CA ASP A 81 25.69 -2.93 5.64
C ASP A 81 26.74 -2.29 4.71
N ASP A 82 26.66 -2.59 3.41
CA ASP A 82 27.52 -2.01 2.38
C ASP A 82 26.70 -1.69 1.13
N VAL A 83 26.53 -0.41 0.84
CA VAL A 83 25.74 0.10 -0.29
C VAL A 83 26.28 -0.36 -1.65
N ARG A 84 27.56 -0.74 -1.75
CA ARG A 84 28.17 -1.26 -2.98
C ARG A 84 27.61 -2.62 -3.40
N ASN A 85 26.96 -3.34 -2.49
CA ASN A 85 26.32 -4.62 -2.76
C ASN A 85 24.87 -4.49 -3.26
N SER A 86 24.34 -3.26 -3.36
CA SER A 86 23.02 -3.01 -3.94
C SER A 86 22.95 -3.50 -5.40
N ARG A 87 21.79 -4.05 -5.78
CA ARG A 87 21.57 -4.63 -7.11
C ARG A 87 20.53 -3.81 -7.86
N THR A 88 20.75 -3.65 -9.16
CA THR A 88 19.80 -3.03 -10.10
C THR A 88 19.20 -4.09 -11.02
N LEU A 89 18.05 -3.77 -11.63
CA LEU A 89 17.26 -4.71 -12.41
C LEU A 89 17.90 -5.14 -13.75
N GLU A 90 18.88 -4.39 -14.29
CA GLU A 90 19.44 -4.72 -15.60
C GLU A 90 20.22 -6.05 -15.58
N LEU A 91 20.20 -6.78 -16.70
CA LEU A 91 21.08 -7.94 -16.90
C LEU A 91 22.56 -7.48 -16.83
N LYS A 92 23.41 -8.27 -16.18
CA LYS A 92 24.79 -7.84 -15.87
C LYS A 92 25.80 -8.33 -16.88
N SER A 93 25.67 -9.57 -17.35
CA SER A 93 26.64 -10.15 -18.27
C SER A 93 26.01 -11.20 -19.18
N GLU A 94 26.62 -11.38 -20.34
CA GLU A 94 26.31 -12.50 -21.22
C GLU A 94 26.57 -13.82 -20.50
N GLY A 95 25.67 -14.79 -20.66
CA GLY A 95 25.75 -16.08 -19.98
C GLY A 95 25.16 -16.11 -18.58
N ASP A 96 24.71 -14.98 -18.02
CA ASP A 96 24.00 -14.97 -16.75
C ASP A 96 22.68 -15.78 -16.84
N LEU A 97 22.41 -16.56 -15.80
CA LEU A 97 21.19 -17.36 -15.70
C LEU A 97 20.05 -16.50 -15.16
N VAL A 98 18.88 -16.59 -15.80
CA VAL A 98 17.65 -15.92 -15.36
C VAL A 98 16.72 -16.95 -14.73
N TYR A 99 16.30 -16.68 -13.50
CA TYR A 99 15.39 -17.54 -12.75
C TYR A 99 14.05 -16.85 -12.52
N LEU A 100 12.98 -17.63 -12.58
CA LEU A 100 11.65 -17.23 -12.10
C LEU A 100 11.42 -17.92 -10.75
N ILE A 101 11.11 -17.13 -9.72
CA ILE A 101 10.78 -17.63 -8.39
C ILE A 101 9.26 -17.56 -8.23
N GLY A 102 8.63 -18.70 -7.96
CA GLY A 102 7.18 -18.86 -7.78
C GLY A 102 6.82 -20.23 -7.27
#